data_AF-A0A814XAS8-F1
#
_entry.id   AF-A0A814XAS8-F1
#
_cell.length_a   1.000
_cell.length_b   1.000
_cell.length_c   1.000
_cell.angle_alpha   90.00
_cell.angle_beta   90.00
_cell.angle_gamma   90.00
#
_symmetry.space_group_name_H-M   'P 1'
#
loop_
_entity.id
_entity.type
_entity.pdbx_description
1 polymer ?
#
loop_
_entity_poly.entity_id
_entity_poly.type
_entity_poly.pdbx_seq_one_letter_code
_entity_poly.pdbx_strand_id
1 'polypeptide(L)'
;MDLTEHQQRLNEELHHIINDYNEFKERINRKKQNLHGHSLIKQIDQWDIISSEKIQRKAKDCREIVIESSQTCINHIEMKFNNLREQIQRFQKENQFNEINLNYLRNQLIEITEQLNNPSTIYIHQNPQSLIDDILIILPKKSKFNKWNQNAITVAGGNGEGQQLNQLSQPSGIFVDKEKNIFIGDHDNHRIIAWKYNAKEGQIIAGENGEGDRMDQLDGPTGIIVDQQSHSIIIADLNNRRVVQWMNQNQQILIHNIDCSYLAMDKSGFLYVNDYKNNEVRRWKIGDHNNEGIVVAGGNGKGTQLNQLNCPTFIFVDKDQSVYVSDSSNDRVMKWRKDAKQGRIVAGGNGEGRNLNQLSSPAGVIVDDLGQIYVADFGNDRVMRWCEDKEEGELVVGGNGVGYQSNQLNGPIGLSFDDEGNLYVADYLNHRIEKFEIIC
;
A
#
# COMPACT_ATOMS: atom_id res chain seq x y z
N MET A 1 66.21 45.11 53.67
CA MET A 1 64.77 44.88 53.46
C MET A 1 64.31 44.07 54.64
N ASP A 2 63.50 44.67 55.50
CA ASP A 2 63.17 44.17 56.83
C ASP A 2 62.28 42.93 56.70
N LEU A 3 62.64 41.83 57.38
CA LEU A 3 61.96 40.53 57.25
C LEU A 3 60.47 40.63 57.61
N THR A 4 60.13 41.57 58.49
CA THR A 4 58.76 41.83 58.95
C THR A 4 57.89 42.45 57.85
N GLU A 5 58.45 43.33 57.03
CA GLU A 5 57.75 44.01 55.93
C GLU A 5 57.45 43.03 54.78
N HIS A 6 58.38 42.10 54.52
CA HIS A 6 58.15 41.01 53.55
C HIS A 6 57.08 40.01 54.02
N GLN A 7 57.07 39.67 55.31
CA GLN A 7 56.03 38.81 55.90
C GLN A 7 54.64 39.46 55.88
N GLN A 8 54.54 40.76 56.13
CA GLN A 8 53.27 41.49 55.99
C GLN A 8 52.75 41.41 54.55
N ARG A 9 53.63 41.66 53.57
CA ARG A 9 53.26 41.61 52.16
C ARG A 9 52.79 40.22 51.70
N LEU A 10 53.45 39.16 52.18
CA LEU A 10 53.02 37.78 51.91
C LEU A 10 51.68 37.43 52.57
N ASN A 11 51.41 37.93 53.77
CA ASN A 11 50.12 37.73 54.44
C ASN A 11 48.97 38.48 53.73
N GLU A 12 49.25 39.67 53.19
CA GLU A 12 48.30 40.42 52.37
C GLU A 12 47.98 39.68 51.07
N GLU A 13 49.00 39.14 50.38
CA GLU A 13 48.80 38.32 49.18
C GLU A 13 48.01 37.04 49.47
N LEU A 14 48.30 36.35 50.59
CA LEU A 14 47.54 35.18 51.01
C LEU A 14 46.08 35.53 51.31
N HIS A 15 45.83 36.68 51.95
CA HIS A 15 44.46 37.15 52.20
C HIS A 15 43.70 37.44 50.91
N HIS A 16 44.35 38.05 49.91
CA HIS A 16 43.77 38.24 48.59
C HIS A 16 43.42 36.91 47.91
N ILE A 17 44.33 35.93 47.93
CA ILE A 17 44.09 34.61 47.35
C ILE A 17 42.92 33.89 48.04
N ILE A 18 42.81 33.99 49.36
CA ILE A 18 41.70 33.40 50.12
C ILE A 18 40.36 34.04 49.74
N ASN A 19 40.33 35.36 49.56
CA ASN A 19 39.13 36.07 49.13
C ASN A 19 38.71 35.65 47.71
N ASP A 20 39.65 35.60 46.77
CA ASP A 20 39.40 35.16 45.39
C ASP A 20 38.89 33.71 45.34
N TYR A 21 39.46 32.82 46.16
CA TYR A 21 39.01 31.44 46.30
C TYR A 21 37.55 31.35 46.79
N ASN A 22 37.19 32.13 47.81
CA ASN A 22 35.85 32.15 48.36
C ASN A 22 34.83 32.70 47.35
N GLU A 23 35.18 33.75 46.61
CA GLU A 23 34.32 34.31 45.56
C GLU A 23 34.13 33.31 44.40
N PHE A 24 35.18 32.60 44.01
CA PHE A 24 35.10 31.56 42.98
C PHE A 24 34.21 30.39 43.43
N LYS A 25 34.32 29.97 44.69
CA LYS A 25 33.49 28.91 45.30
C LYS A 25 32.00 29.31 45.33
N GLU A 26 31.70 30.56 45.69
CA GLU A 26 30.35 31.14 45.61
C GLU A 26 29.80 31.10 44.17
N ARG A 27 30.60 31.49 43.17
CA ARG A 27 30.20 31.44 41.75
C ARG A 27 29.92 30.00 41.28
N ILE A 28 30.71 29.02 41.71
CA ILE A 28 30.46 27.59 41.43
C ILE A 28 29.14 27.14 42.07
N ASN A 29 28.89 27.51 43.33
CA ASN A 29 27.67 27.13 44.04
C ASN A 29 26.41 27.74 43.40
N ARG A 30 26.47 29.01 42.97
CA ARG A 30 25.38 29.66 42.21
C ARG A 30 25.12 28.98 40.86
N LYS A 31 26.18 28.57 40.14
CA LYS A 31 26.03 27.77 38.90
C LYS A 31 25.40 26.40 39.15
N LYS A 32 25.76 25.73 40.26
CA LYS A 32 25.12 24.46 40.65
C LYS A 32 23.64 24.64 41.00
N GLN A 33 23.26 25.71 41.67
CA GLN A 33 21.84 25.98 42.00
C GLN A 33 20.99 26.32 40.76
N ASN A 34 21.59 26.88 39.70
CA ASN A 34 20.91 27.26 38.46
C ASN A 34 20.86 26.15 37.38
N LEU A 35 21.16 24.89 37.74
CA LEU A 35 21.15 23.76 36.78
C LEU A 35 19.77 23.56 36.13
N HIS A 36 18.65 23.76 36.84
CA HIS A 36 17.30 23.69 36.24
C HIS A 36 16.99 24.79 35.20
N GLY A 37 17.77 25.88 35.19
CA GLY A 37 17.65 26.94 34.17
C GLY A 37 18.46 26.66 32.91
N HIS A 38 19.29 25.61 32.90
CA HIS A 38 20.19 25.28 31.81
C HIS A 38 19.40 24.93 30.54
N SER A 39 19.83 25.47 29.40
CA SER A 39 19.12 25.30 28.11
C SER A 39 18.88 23.83 27.76
N LEU A 40 19.85 22.95 28.02
CA LEU A 40 19.71 21.51 27.80
C LEU A 40 18.66 20.85 28.72
N ILE A 41 18.55 21.27 29.99
CA ILE A 41 17.54 20.72 30.91
C ILE A 41 16.14 21.20 30.48
N LYS A 42 16.00 22.46 30.07
CA LYS A 42 14.76 22.96 29.47
C LYS A 42 14.39 22.22 28.18
N GLN A 43 15.37 21.80 27.37
CA GLN A 43 15.13 20.98 26.18
C GLN A 43 14.67 19.56 26.55
N ILE A 44 15.22 18.96 27.61
CA ILE A 44 14.78 17.66 28.14
C ILE A 44 13.35 17.78 28.68
N ASP A 45 13.04 18.79 29.49
CA ASP A 45 11.70 19.02 30.03
C ASP A 45 10.67 19.26 28.90
N GLN A 46 11.05 20.01 27.86
CA GLN A 46 10.22 20.19 26.66
C GLN A 46 10.00 18.88 25.90
N TRP A 47 11.04 18.05 25.81
CA TRP A 47 10.95 16.74 25.17
C TRP A 47 10.03 15.79 25.95
N ASP A 48 10.10 15.80 27.28
CA ASP A 48 9.21 15.02 28.17
C ASP A 48 7.73 15.42 28.04
N ILE A 49 7.46 16.72 27.90
CA ILE A 49 6.09 17.22 27.65
C ILE A 49 5.60 16.75 26.28
N ILE A 50 6.41 16.95 25.23
CA ILE A 50 6.05 16.59 23.85
C ILE A 50 5.85 15.08 23.70
N SER A 51 6.70 14.26 24.32
CA SER A 51 6.58 12.80 24.28
C SER A 51 5.31 12.32 25.00
N SER A 52 5.02 12.89 26.18
CA SER A 52 3.80 12.59 26.94
C SER A 52 2.53 12.94 26.16
N GLU A 53 2.48 14.11 25.51
CA GLU A 53 1.35 14.51 24.66
C GLU A 53 1.15 13.57 23.46
N LYS A 54 2.25 13.16 22.82
CA LYS A 54 2.21 12.19 21.71
C LYS A 54 1.65 10.84 22.17
N ILE A 55 2.10 10.33 23.32
CA ILE A 55 1.62 9.08 23.91
C ILE A 55 0.12 9.16 24.21
N GLN A 56 -0.33 10.25 24.84
CA GLN A 56 -1.74 10.44 25.18
C GLN A 56 -2.63 10.54 23.94
N ARG A 57 -2.18 11.27 22.92
CA ARG A 57 -2.87 11.38 21.64
C ARG A 57 -2.97 10.02 20.95
N LYS A 58 -1.86 9.29 20.87
CA LYS A 58 -1.84 7.95 20.29
C LYS A 58 -2.80 7.00 21.01
N ALA A 59 -2.81 7.03 22.35
CA ALA A 59 -3.73 6.24 23.15
C ALA A 59 -5.21 6.65 22.94
N LYS A 60 -5.49 7.92 22.66
CA LYS A 60 -6.85 8.39 22.33
C LYS A 60 -7.30 7.90 20.95
N ASP A 61 -6.48 8.10 19.92
CA ASP A 61 -6.76 7.64 18.55
C ASP A 61 -7.03 6.12 18.54
N CYS A 62 -6.19 5.39 19.27
CA CYS A 62 -6.35 3.96 19.51
C CYS A 62 -7.72 3.56 20.12
N ARG A 63 -8.25 4.34 21.06
CA ARG A 63 -9.58 4.08 21.66
C ARG A 63 -10.70 4.37 20.67
N GLU A 64 -10.61 5.45 19.90
CA GLU A 64 -11.59 5.83 18.89
C GLU A 64 -11.70 4.75 17.80
N ILE A 65 -10.57 4.26 17.31
CA ILE A 65 -10.52 3.18 16.32
C ILE A 65 -11.19 1.89 16.83
N VAL A 66 -11.00 1.53 18.11
CA VAL A 66 -11.67 0.37 18.71
C VAL A 66 -13.18 0.56 18.77
N ILE A 67 -13.65 1.76 19.12
CA ILE A 67 -15.08 2.09 19.18
C ILE A 67 -15.70 2.03 17.78
N GLU A 68 -15.08 2.67 16.79
CA GLU A 68 -15.56 2.66 15.39
C GLU A 68 -15.59 1.25 14.80
N SER A 69 -14.53 0.46 15.01
CA SER A 69 -14.46 -0.92 14.54
C SER A 69 -15.54 -1.81 15.18
N SER A 70 -15.81 -1.64 16.48
CA SER A 70 -16.88 -2.36 17.17
C SER A 70 -18.25 -2.01 16.60
N GLN A 71 -18.50 -0.72 16.31
CA GLN A 71 -19.76 -0.26 15.74
C GLN A 71 -19.99 -0.79 14.33
N THR A 72 -18.96 -0.79 13.47
CA THR A 72 -19.05 -1.34 12.12
C THR A 72 -19.34 -2.84 12.13
N CYS A 73 -18.72 -3.59 13.04
CA CYS A 73 -18.99 -5.02 13.21
C CYS A 73 -20.47 -5.28 13.56
N ILE A 74 -21.02 -4.50 14.49
CA ILE A 74 -22.43 -4.58 14.90
C ILE A 74 -23.34 -4.27 13.71
N ASN A 75 -23.07 -3.19 12.97
CA ASN A 75 -23.87 -2.80 11.80
C ASN A 75 -23.88 -3.91 10.72
N HIS A 76 -22.75 -4.59 10.50
CA HIS A 76 -22.65 -5.70 9.54
C HIS A 76 -23.44 -6.92 9.99
N ILE A 77 -23.40 -7.25 11.29
CA ILE A 77 -24.22 -8.33 11.87
C ILE A 77 -25.71 -8.01 11.71
N GLU A 78 -26.11 -6.76 11.96
CA GLU A 78 -27.49 -6.30 11.76
C GLU A 78 -27.94 -6.43 10.30
N MET A 79 -27.10 -6.07 9.33
CA MET A 79 -27.38 -6.25 7.91
C MET A 79 -27.60 -7.72 7.54
N LYS A 80 -26.70 -8.62 7.98
CA LYS A 80 -26.84 -10.07 7.74
C LYS A 80 -28.11 -10.62 8.36
N PHE A 81 -28.43 -10.19 9.57
CA PHE A 81 -29.64 -10.61 10.26
C PHE A 81 -30.93 -10.14 9.56
N ASN A 82 -30.95 -8.90 9.06
CA ASN A 82 -32.06 -8.37 8.27
C ASN A 82 -32.23 -9.12 6.94
N ASN A 83 -31.12 -9.45 6.26
CA ASN A 83 -31.16 -10.24 5.03
C ASN A 83 -31.73 -11.65 5.27
N LEU A 84 -31.29 -12.34 6.33
CA LEU A 84 -31.83 -13.63 6.73
C LEU A 84 -33.34 -13.55 6.99
N ARG A 85 -33.81 -12.48 7.64
CA ARG A 85 -35.24 -12.23 7.88
C ARG A 85 -36.04 -12.09 6.58
N GLU A 86 -35.54 -11.35 5.59
CA GLU A 86 -36.19 -11.19 4.29
C GLU A 86 -36.27 -12.53 3.53
N GLN A 87 -35.20 -13.32 3.58
CA GLN A 87 -35.20 -14.66 2.97
C GLN A 87 -36.23 -15.60 3.60
N ILE A 88 -36.35 -15.59 4.93
CA ILE A 88 -37.37 -16.37 5.65
C ILE A 88 -38.78 -15.97 5.18
N GLN A 89 -39.06 -14.67 5.09
CA GLN A 89 -40.36 -14.16 4.62
C GLN A 89 -40.64 -14.56 3.16
N ARG A 90 -39.61 -14.56 2.32
CA ARG A 90 -39.72 -14.98 0.92
C ARG A 90 -40.05 -16.47 0.81
N PHE A 91 -39.33 -17.34 1.51
CA PHE A 91 -39.63 -18.78 1.50
C PHE A 91 -41.01 -19.11 2.06
N GLN A 92 -41.49 -18.34 3.05
CA GLN A 92 -42.86 -18.43 3.55
C GLN A 92 -43.89 -18.07 2.47
N LYS A 93 -43.64 -17.02 1.70
CA LYS A 93 -44.56 -16.57 0.63
C LYS A 93 -44.56 -17.52 -0.58
N GLU A 94 -43.41 -18.09 -0.91
CA GLU A 94 -43.22 -18.96 -2.07
C GLU A 94 -43.46 -20.45 -1.77
N ASN A 95 -43.77 -20.81 -0.52
CA ASN A 95 -44.01 -22.19 -0.06
C ASN A 95 -42.83 -23.17 -0.32
N GLN A 96 -41.59 -22.65 -0.35
CA GLN A 96 -40.36 -23.41 -0.66
C GLN A 96 -39.74 -24.06 0.58
N PHE A 97 -40.54 -24.70 1.43
CA PHE A 97 -40.06 -25.37 2.63
C PHE A 97 -39.57 -26.78 2.30
N ASN A 98 -38.30 -26.88 1.93
CA ASN A 98 -37.60 -28.17 1.78
C ASN A 98 -36.40 -28.23 2.73
N GLU A 99 -35.88 -29.45 2.91
CA GLU A 99 -34.79 -29.73 3.85
C GLU A 99 -33.50 -28.96 3.51
N ILE A 100 -33.26 -28.72 2.23
CA ILE A 100 -32.10 -27.95 1.74
C ILE A 100 -32.21 -26.49 2.18
N ASN A 101 -33.35 -25.85 1.96
CA ASN A 101 -33.60 -24.45 2.32
C ASN A 101 -33.59 -24.25 3.84
N LEU A 102 -34.13 -25.21 4.59
CA LEU A 102 -34.13 -25.16 6.06
C LEU A 102 -32.74 -25.33 6.65
N ASN A 103 -31.90 -26.21 6.09
CA ASN A 103 -30.51 -26.36 6.52
C ASN A 103 -29.65 -25.15 6.13
N TYR A 104 -29.90 -24.56 4.96
CA TYR A 104 -29.26 -23.32 4.52
C TYR A 104 -29.51 -22.15 5.49
N LEU A 105 -30.77 -21.91 5.87
CA LEU A 105 -31.12 -20.86 6.84
C LEU A 105 -30.54 -21.13 8.23
N ARG A 106 -30.50 -22.41 8.67
CA ARG A 106 -29.90 -22.80 9.95
C ARG A 106 -28.41 -22.52 10.00
N ASN A 107 -27.67 -22.82 8.94
CA ASN A 107 -26.23 -22.58 8.87
C ASN A 107 -25.92 -21.08 8.94
N GLN A 108 -26.67 -20.23 8.23
CA GLN A 108 -26.50 -18.78 8.32
C GLN A 108 -26.79 -18.24 9.73
N LEU A 109 -27.81 -18.77 10.42
CA LEU A 109 -28.12 -18.36 11.79
C LEU A 109 -27.01 -18.78 12.77
N ILE A 110 -26.44 -19.97 12.59
CA ILE A 110 -25.29 -20.44 13.38
C ILE A 110 -24.09 -19.51 13.18
N GLU A 111 -23.78 -19.14 11.93
CA GLU A 111 -22.68 -18.22 11.61
C GLU A 111 -22.86 -16.82 12.22
N ILE A 112 -24.07 -16.24 12.16
CA ILE A 112 -24.38 -14.95 12.80
C ILE A 112 -24.24 -15.07 14.33
N THR A 113 -24.71 -16.18 14.90
CA THR A 113 -24.65 -16.44 16.36
C THR A 113 -23.21 -16.60 16.84
N GLU A 114 -22.37 -17.29 16.07
CA GLU A 114 -20.93 -17.41 16.36
C GLU A 114 -20.21 -16.07 16.27
N GLN A 115 -20.55 -15.23 15.28
CA GLN A 115 -19.98 -13.88 15.12
C GLN A 115 -20.41 -12.93 16.26
N LEU A 116 -21.64 -13.09 16.78
CA LEU A 116 -22.16 -12.31 17.90
C LEU A 116 -21.56 -12.76 19.25
N ASN A 117 -21.40 -14.07 19.48
CA ASN A 117 -20.91 -14.62 20.74
C ASN A 117 -19.38 -14.63 20.86
N ASN A 118 -18.67 -14.69 19.74
CA ASN A 118 -17.22 -14.57 19.66
C ASN A 118 -16.82 -13.36 18.78
N PRO A 119 -17.17 -12.11 19.19
CA PRO A 119 -16.64 -10.93 18.54
C PRO A 119 -15.13 -10.95 18.76
N SER A 120 -14.38 -10.97 17.66
CA SER A 120 -12.96 -11.28 17.66
C SER A 120 -12.21 -10.40 18.66
N THR A 121 -11.65 -11.07 19.66
CA THR A 121 -11.19 -10.51 20.93
C THR A 121 -10.03 -9.54 20.75
N ILE A 122 -10.14 -8.36 21.37
CA ILE A 122 -9.11 -7.31 21.44
C ILE A 122 -7.96 -7.80 22.33
N TYR A 123 -6.71 -7.73 21.87
CA TYR A 123 -5.52 -8.04 22.68
C TYR A 123 -4.56 -6.86 22.73
N ILE A 124 -3.99 -6.61 23.92
CA ILE A 124 -2.93 -5.64 24.15
C ILE A 124 -1.61 -6.41 24.17
N HIS A 125 -0.68 -6.09 23.28
CA HIS A 125 0.69 -6.61 23.34
C HIS A 125 1.62 -5.55 23.92
N GLN A 126 2.39 -5.90 24.95
CA GLN A 126 3.49 -5.08 25.46
C GLN A 126 4.80 -5.64 24.93
N ASN A 127 5.55 -4.83 24.19
CA ASN A 127 6.89 -5.18 23.73
C ASN A 127 7.90 -4.88 24.86
N PRO A 128 8.63 -5.87 25.40
CA PRO A 128 9.51 -5.67 26.56
C PRO A 128 10.87 -5.00 26.24
N GLN A 129 11.16 -4.60 24.99
CA GLN A 129 12.48 -4.08 24.58
C GLN A 129 12.54 -2.59 24.26
N SER A 130 11.45 -1.82 24.42
CA SER A 130 11.44 -0.37 24.21
C SER A 130 10.97 0.34 25.48
N LEU A 131 11.79 1.26 26.01
CA LEU A 131 11.42 2.07 27.18
C LEU A 131 10.46 3.21 26.82
N ILE A 132 10.33 3.55 25.53
CA ILE A 132 9.43 4.61 25.01
C ILE A 132 8.97 4.20 23.61
N ASP A 133 7.64 4.07 23.47
CA ASP A 133 6.88 3.77 22.25
C ASP A 133 6.97 2.34 21.71
N ASP A 134 5.95 1.55 22.06
CA ASP A 134 5.10 0.81 21.11
C ASP A 134 3.99 0.07 21.88
N ILE A 135 2.93 0.80 22.28
CA ILE A 135 1.64 0.14 22.54
C ILE A 135 1.06 -0.15 21.16
N LEU A 136 1.35 -1.35 20.66
CA LEU A 136 0.79 -1.87 19.42
C LEU A 136 -0.61 -2.39 19.74
N ILE A 137 -1.63 -1.58 19.41
CA ILE A 137 -3.01 -2.09 19.38
C ILE A 137 -3.17 -2.83 18.06
N ILE A 138 -3.17 -4.16 18.16
CA ILE A 138 -3.53 -5.04 17.06
C ILE A 138 -5.05 -5.20 17.09
N LEU A 139 -5.73 -4.63 16.11
CA LEU A 139 -7.15 -4.90 15.83
C LEU A 139 -7.25 -6.24 15.09
N PRO A 140 -8.10 -7.19 15.52
CA PRO A 140 -8.61 -8.24 14.65
C PRO A 140 -10.04 -7.85 14.23
N LYS A 141 -10.34 -7.46 12.99
CA LYS A 141 -10.23 -8.27 11.76
C LYS A 141 -9.95 -7.41 10.52
N LYS A 142 -8.75 -7.48 9.96
CA LYS A 142 -8.59 -8.29 8.74
C LYS A 142 -8.04 -9.60 9.28
N SER A 143 -8.70 -10.72 9.02
CA SER A 143 -8.29 -11.98 9.64
C SER A 143 -6.79 -12.19 9.37
N LYS A 144 -6.11 -12.86 10.30
CA LYS A 144 -4.71 -13.30 10.09
C LYS A 144 -4.52 -14.07 8.78
N PHE A 145 -5.62 -14.44 8.12
CA PHE A 145 -5.67 -14.91 6.75
C PHE A 145 -6.99 -14.40 6.15
N ASN A 146 -7.03 -13.20 5.57
CA ASN A 146 -8.09 -12.92 4.60
C ASN A 146 -8.05 -14.10 3.62
N LYS A 147 -9.14 -14.84 3.53
CA LYS A 147 -9.32 -15.90 2.54
C LYS A 147 -10.26 -15.34 1.50
N TRP A 148 -10.03 -15.74 0.26
CA TRP A 148 -10.91 -15.38 -0.83
C TRP A 148 -11.60 -16.63 -1.33
N ASN A 149 -12.86 -16.47 -1.74
CA ASN A 149 -13.54 -17.47 -2.54
C ASN A 149 -12.63 -17.78 -3.73
N GLN A 150 -12.33 -19.05 -3.97
CA GLN A 150 -11.43 -19.44 -5.06
C GLN A 150 -12.08 -19.33 -6.43
N ASN A 151 -13.41 -19.26 -6.47
CA ASN A 151 -14.17 -19.02 -7.69
C ASN A 151 -14.43 -17.52 -7.81
N ALA A 152 -13.84 -16.91 -8.84
CA ALA A 152 -14.06 -15.54 -9.20
C ALA A 152 -15.39 -15.31 -9.91
N ILE A 153 -15.76 -14.04 -9.96
CA ILE A 153 -16.84 -13.49 -10.77
C ILE A 153 -16.20 -12.53 -11.78
N THR A 154 -16.41 -12.78 -13.07
CA THR A 154 -15.99 -11.85 -14.11
C THR A 154 -16.82 -10.57 -14.02
N VAL A 155 -16.16 -9.44 -13.76
CA VAL A 155 -16.82 -8.14 -13.52
C VAL A 155 -16.62 -7.13 -14.66
N ALA A 156 -15.66 -7.37 -15.54
CA ALA A 156 -15.45 -6.61 -16.77
C ALA A 156 -14.79 -7.51 -17.84
N GLY A 157 -15.10 -7.27 -19.10
CA GLY A 157 -14.67 -8.11 -20.21
C GLY A 157 -15.35 -9.49 -20.22
N GLY A 158 -14.61 -10.54 -20.55
CA GLY A 158 -15.12 -11.93 -20.58
C GLY A 158 -15.99 -12.29 -21.78
N ASN A 159 -16.21 -11.36 -22.72
CA ASN A 159 -16.94 -11.59 -23.98
C ASN A 159 -16.00 -11.80 -25.17
N GLY A 160 -14.84 -12.40 -24.91
CA GLY A 160 -13.74 -12.55 -25.86
C GLY A 160 -12.88 -11.28 -25.98
N GLU A 161 -11.74 -11.45 -26.64
CA GLU A 161 -10.84 -10.38 -27.02
C GLU A 161 -11.48 -9.49 -28.10
N GLY A 162 -11.39 -8.17 -27.95
CA GLY A 162 -11.79 -7.23 -29.01
C GLY A 162 -12.06 -5.81 -28.54
N GLN A 163 -12.49 -4.96 -29.48
CA GLN A 163 -12.67 -3.52 -29.30
C GLN A 163 -14.09 -3.11 -28.89
N GLN A 164 -15.05 -4.03 -28.82
CA GLN A 164 -16.40 -3.70 -28.35
C GLN A 164 -16.37 -3.21 -26.90
N LEU A 165 -17.38 -2.45 -26.47
CA LEU A 165 -17.41 -1.87 -25.12
C LEU A 165 -17.60 -2.92 -24.00
N ASN A 166 -18.08 -4.11 -24.35
CA ASN A 166 -18.17 -5.25 -23.45
C ASN A 166 -16.97 -6.23 -23.57
N GLN A 167 -15.96 -5.88 -24.38
CA GLN A 167 -14.74 -6.65 -24.61
C GLN A 167 -13.52 -5.86 -24.11
N LEU A 168 -12.47 -6.59 -23.77
CA LEU A 168 -11.16 -6.05 -23.43
C LEU A 168 -10.12 -6.76 -24.30
N SER A 169 -8.93 -6.19 -24.42
CA SER A 169 -7.75 -6.90 -24.91
C SER A 169 -6.53 -6.59 -24.04
N GLN A 170 -6.01 -7.64 -23.40
CA GLN A 170 -4.84 -7.58 -22.53
C GLN A 170 -4.95 -6.48 -21.46
N PRO A 171 -6.03 -6.48 -20.64
CA PRO A 171 -6.24 -5.45 -19.63
C PRO A 171 -5.11 -5.48 -18.61
N SER A 172 -4.53 -4.33 -18.32
CA SER A 172 -3.30 -4.23 -17.54
C SER A 172 -3.53 -3.52 -16.20
N GLY A 173 -3.34 -2.20 -16.15
CA GLY A 173 -3.56 -1.42 -14.93
C GLY A 173 -5.03 -1.35 -14.56
N ILE A 174 -5.32 -1.64 -13.29
CA ILE A 174 -6.67 -1.54 -12.73
C ILE A 174 -6.69 -0.68 -11.49
N PHE A 175 -7.78 0.05 -11.33
CA PHE A 175 -8.11 0.79 -10.12
C PHE A 175 -9.59 0.63 -9.84
N VAL A 176 -9.94 0.29 -8.60
CA VAL A 176 -11.33 0.18 -8.15
C VAL A 176 -11.62 1.30 -7.18
N ASP A 177 -12.68 2.06 -7.44
CA ASP A 177 -13.09 3.14 -6.56
C ASP A 177 -14.06 2.69 -5.45
N LYS A 178 -14.41 3.64 -4.57
CA LYS A 178 -15.33 3.41 -3.45
C LYS A 178 -16.76 3.05 -3.87
N GLU A 179 -17.15 3.40 -5.10
CA GLU A 179 -18.44 3.07 -5.69
C GLU A 179 -18.40 1.73 -6.44
N LYS A 180 -17.26 1.02 -6.40
CA LYS A 180 -16.98 -0.23 -7.10
C LYS A 180 -16.95 -0.09 -8.63
N ASN A 181 -16.72 1.13 -9.14
CA ASN A 181 -16.40 1.33 -10.55
C ASN A 181 -14.95 0.90 -10.78
N ILE A 182 -14.70 0.27 -11.91
CA ILE A 182 -13.40 -0.27 -12.30
C ILE A 182 -12.84 0.58 -13.43
N PHE A 183 -11.65 1.12 -13.24
CA PHE A 183 -10.90 1.81 -14.27
C PHE A 183 -9.83 0.85 -14.79
N ILE A 184 -9.71 0.72 -16.10
CA ILE A 184 -8.94 -0.35 -16.75
C ILE A 184 -8.11 0.26 -17.89
N GLY A 185 -6.79 0.03 -17.87
CA GLY A 185 -5.94 0.18 -19.04
C GLY A 185 -6.15 -1.00 -19.99
N ASP A 186 -6.89 -0.76 -21.07
CA ASP A 186 -7.21 -1.75 -22.09
C ASP A 186 -6.10 -1.72 -23.16
N HIS A 187 -4.99 -2.41 -22.85
CA HIS A 187 -3.65 -2.19 -23.41
C HIS A 187 -3.63 -2.24 -24.94
N ASP A 188 -4.04 -3.38 -25.52
CA ASP A 188 -4.01 -3.62 -26.96
C ASP A 188 -5.12 -2.91 -27.73
N ASN A 189 -6.12 -2.38 -27.02
CA ASN A 189 -7.13 -1.51 -27.61
C ASN A 189 -6.75 -0.02 -27.51
N HIS A 190 -5.58 0.29 -26.94
CA HIS A 190 -5.01 1.64 -26.85
C HIS A 190 -5.96 2.65 -26.19
N ARG A 191 -6.69 2.23 -25.13
CA ARG A 191 -7.71 3.06 -24.47
C ARG A 191 -7.78 2.81 -22.96
N ILE A 192 -8.40 3.75 -22.24
CA ILE A 192 -8.81 3.55 -20.86
C ILE A 192 -10.32 3.40 -20.80
N ILE A 193 -10.80 2.38 -20.08
CA ILE A 193 -12.20 2.08 -19.86
C ILE A 193 -12.58 2.32 -18.41
N ALA A 194 -13.69 3.03 -18.16
CA ALA A 194 -14.42 2.99 -16.89
C ALA A 194 -15.59 2.01 -17.01
N TRP A 195 -15.62 1.01 -16.15
CA TRP A 195 -16.69 0.02 -16.05
C TRP A 195 -17.48 0.26 -14.76
N LYS A 196 -18.72 0.73 -14.89
CA LYS A 196 -19.56 1.03 -13.72
C LYS A 196 -19.98 -0.24 -13.00
N TYR A 197 -20.23 -0.14 -11.70
CA TYR A 197 -20.69 -1.28 -10.91
C TYR A 197 -21.95 -1.94 -11.52
N ASN A 198 -21.88 -3.25 -11.76
CA ASN A 198 -22.90 -4.07 -12.42
C ASN A 198 -23.26 -3.68 -13.87
N ALA A 199 -22.46 -2.84 -14.54
CA ALA A 199 -22.63 -2.56 -15.96
C ALA A 199 -22.27 -3.78 -16.81
N LYS A 200 -22.87 -3.88 -18.01
CA LYS A 200 -22.57 -4.94 -18.99
C LYS A 200 -21.50 -4.55 -20.00
N GLU A 201 -21.19 -3.27 -20.08
CA GLU A 201 -20.23 -2.68 -20.98
C GLU A 201 -19.56 -1.48 -20.30
N GLY A 202 -18.34 -1.19 -20.70
CA GLY A 202 -17.57 -0.05 -20.23
C GLY A 202 -17.79 1.21 -21.05
N GLN A 203 -17.25 2.31 -20.55
CA GLN A 203 -17.21 3.60 -21.21
C GLN A 203 -15.76 4.02 -21.44
N ILE A 204 -15.42 4.47 -22.65
CA ILE A 204 -14.10 5.04 -22.94
C ILE A 204 -13.97 6.38 -22.23
N ILE A 205 -12.90 6.55 -21.47
CA ILE A 205 -12.61 7.79 -20.73
C ILE A 205 -11.28 8.45 -21.17
N ALA A 206 -10.45 7.73 -21.93
CA ALA A 206 -9.26 8.26 -22.60
C ALA A 206 -8.86 7.35 -23.78
N GLY A 207 -8.21 7.91 -24.80
CA GLY A 207 -7.75 7.17 -25.99
C GLY A 207 -8.84 6.90 -27.02
N GLU A 208 -9.88 7.74 -27.09
CA GLU A 208 -11.00 7.58 -28.02
C GLU A 208 -10.60 7.60 -29.50
N ASN A 209 -9.45 8.19 -29.82
CA ASN A 209 -8.92 8.25 -31.19
C ASN A 209 -7.92 7.13 -31.50
N GLY A 210 -7.90 6.07 -30.67
CA GLY A 210 -7.14 4.84 -30.88
C GLY A 210 -5.64 5.02 -30.79
N GLU A 211 -4.92 4.07 -31.40
CA GLU A 211 -3.45 3.99 -31.42
C GLU A 211 -2.80 5.23 -32.05
N GLY A 212 -1.80 5.78 -31.35
CA GLY A 212 -0.88 6.79 -31.88
C GLY A 212 -0.30 7.69 -30.80
N ASP A 213 0.49 8.68 -31.23
CA ASP A 213 1.30 9.55 -30.35
C ASP A 213 0.72 10.97 -30.16
N ARG A 214 -0.41 11.28 -30.78
CA ARG A 214 -1.09 12.57 -30.59
C ARG A 214 -1.59 12.73 -29.14
N MET A 215 -1.89 13.96 -28.75
CA MET A 215 -2.36 14.28 -27.39
C MET A 215 -3.72 13.65 -27.05
N ASP A 216 -4.50 13.31 -28.06
CA ASP A 216 -5.83 12.68 -27.99
C ASP A 216 -5.79 11.18 -28.32
N GLN A 217 -4.59 10.59 -28.42
CA GLN A 217 -4.35 9.17 -28.67
C GLN A 217 -3.51 8.56 -27.56
N LEU A 218 -3.57 7.24 -27.44
CA LEU A 218 -2.71 6.44 -26.57
C LEU A 218 -2.08 5.33 -27.40
N ASP A 219 -1.00 4.74 -26.91
CA ASP A 219 -0.39 3.55 -27.47
C ASP A 219 0.10 2.62 -26.35
N GLY A 220 -0.63 1.52 -26.14
CA GLY A 220 -0.34 0.55 -25.10
C GLY A 220 -0.41 1.16 -23.69
N PRO A 221 -1.52 1.81 -23.29
CA PRO A 221 -1.63 2.35 -21.95
C PRO A 221 -1.60 1.22 -20.92
N THR A 222 -0.94 1.47 -19.79
CA THR A 222 -0.73 0.47 -18.74
C THR A 222 -1.21 0.95 -17.38
N GLY A 223 -0.33 1.52 -16.57
CA GLY A 223 -0.67 2.08 -15.27
C GLY A 223 -1.62 3.26 -15.37
N ILE A 224 -2.52 3.36 -14.40
CA ILE A 224 -3.51 4.43 -14.27
C ILE A 224 -3.58 4.92 -12.84
N ILE A 225 -3.69 6.24 -12.66
CA ILE A 225 -4.03 6.88 -11.40
C ILE A 225 -5.23 7.78 -11.65
N VAL A 226 -6.31 7.54 -10.92
CA VAL A 226 -7.55 8.30 -11.06
C VAL A 226 -7.66 9.27 -9.89
N ASP A 227 -7.69 10.57 -10.19
CA ASP A 227 -8.11 11.59 -9.24
C ASP A 227 -9.60 11.88 -9.44
N GLN A 228 -10.42 11.31 -8.56
CA GLN A 228 -11.87 11.46 -8.61
C GLN A 228 -12.34 12.89 -8.31
N GLN A 229 -11.54 13.70 -7.61
CA GLN A 229 -11.94 15.08 -7.29
C GLN A 229 -11.79 15.99 -8.51
N SER A 230 -10.64 15.92 -9.17
CA SER A 230 -10.37 16.71 -10.38
C SER A 230 -10.92 16.09 -11.66
N HIS A 231 -11.43 14.85 -11.60
CA HIS A 231 -11.78 14.03 -12.76
C HIS A 231 -10.59 13.88 -13.74
N SER A 232 -9.37 13.90 -13.20
CA SER A 232 -8.15 13.72 -13.98
C SER A 232 -7.63 12.30 -13.86
N ILE A 233 -7.01 11.81 -14.93
CA ILE A 233 -6.41 10.48 -14.98
C ILE A 233 -4.97 10.63 -15.42
N ILE A 234 -4.03 10.10 -14.65
CA ILE A 234 -2.63 10.01 -15.05
C ILE A 234 -2.39 8.62 -15.61
N ILE A 235 -1.82 8.54 -16.80
CA ILE A 235 -1.70 7.31 -17.58
C ILE A 235 -0.24 7.11 -17.96
N ALA A 236 0.28 5.90 -17.73
CA ALA A 236 1.53 5.44 -18.33
C ALA A 236 1.22 4.98 -19.76
N ASP A 237 1.66 5.77 -20.72
CA ASP A 237 1.46 5.54 -22.15
C ASP A 237 2.75 4.92 -22.70
N LEU A 238 2.85 3.59 -22.52
CA LEU A 238 4.11 2.85 -22.51
C LEU A 238 4.85 2.96 -23.85
N ASN A 239 4.18 2.68 -24.96
CA ASN A 239 4.83 2.63 -26.27
C ASN A 239 5.18 4.03 -26.79
N ASN A 240 4.40 5.05 -26.37
CA ASN A 240 4.72 6.46 -26.60
C ASN A 240 5.80 7.01 -25.65
N ARG A 241 6.30 6.19 -24.71
CA ARG A 241 7.37 6.53 -23.75
C ARG A 241 7.08 7.82 -22.99
N ARG A 242 5.85 7.98 -22.52
CA ARG A 242 5.39 9.19 -21.82
C ARG A 242 4.42 8.87 -20.70
N VAL A 243 4.29 9.81 -19.78
CA VAL A 243 3.22 9.85 -18.79
C VAL A 243 2.35 11.05 -19.09
N VAL A 244 1.05 10.82 -19.32
CA VAL A 244 0.08 11.86 -19.67
C VAL A 244 -0.94 12.03 -18.58
N GLN A 245 -1.34 13.28 -18.33
CA GLN A 245 -2.52 13.60 -17.56
C GLN A 245 -3.66 13.90 -18.54
N TRP A 246 -4.77 13.23 -18.34
CA TRP A 246 -6.00 13.36 -19.11
C TRP A 246 -7.06 14.07 -18.26
N MET A 247 -7.51 15.25 -18.70
CA MET A 247 -8.55 16.04 -18.02
C MET A 247 -9.61 16.46 -19.04
N ASN A 248 -10.64 15.64 -19.25
CA ASN A 248 -11.62 15.85 -20.31
C ASN A 248 -10.94 16.06 -21.69
N GLN A 249 -11.10 17.23 -22.31
CA GLN A 249 -10.48 17.61 -23.60
C GLN A 249 -9.11 18.28 -23.46
N ASN A 250 -8.58 18.41 -22.23
CA ASN A 250 -7.30 19.04 -21.97
C ASN A 250 -6.30 17.99 -21.50
N GLN A 251 -5.47 17.50 -22.43
CA GLN A 251 -4.40 16.57 -22.12
C GLN A 251 -3.07 17.31 -21.94
N GLN A 252 -2.23 16.81 -21.04
CA GLN A 252 -0.90 17.35 -20.78
C GLN A 252 0.10 16.20 -20.63
N ILE A 253 1.28 16.34 -21.22
CA ILE A 253 2.41 15.44 -20.95
C ILE A 253 3.05 15.86 -19.61
N LEU A 254 3.10 14.95 -18.65
CA LEU A 254 3.75 15.16 -17.36
C LEU A 254 5.23 14.76 -17.41
N ILE A 255 5.55 13.64 -18.08
CA ILE A 255 6.90 13.10 -18.20
C ILE A 255 7.09 12.58 -19.62
N HIS A 256 8.24 12.89 -20.23
CA HIS A 256 8.62 12.40 -21.56
C HIS A 256 9.81 11.43 -21.50
N ASN A 257 10.01 10.67 -22.58
CA ASN A 257 11.18 9.80 -22.78
C ASN A 257 11.39 8.75 -21.67
N ILE A 258 10.30 8.27 -21.07
CA ILE A 258 10.32 7.28 -20.00
C ILE A 258 9.57 6.02 -20.42
N ASP A 259 10.23 4.87 -20.29
CA ASP A 259 9.65 3.55 -20.58
C ASP A 259 8.87 3.07 -19.33
N CYS A 260 7.75 3.74 -19.06
CA CYS A 260 6.94 3.56 -17.86
C CYS A 260 5.86 2.51 -18.07
N SER A 261 5.91 1.40 -17.33
CA SER A 261 4.87 0.37 -17.36
C SER A 261 3.86 0.49 -16.21
N TYR A 262 4.20 1.21 -15.14
CA TYR A 262 3.29 1.47 -14.04
C TYR A 262 3.66 2.74 -13.25
N LEU A 263 2.66 3.34 -12.63
CA LEU A 263 2.82 4.53 -11.80
C LEU A 263 2.09 4.41 -10.47
N ALA A 264 2.62 5.11 -9.46
CA ALA A 264 2.00 5.26 -8.15
C ALA A 264 2.10 6.72 -7.69
N MET A 265 1.20 7.17 -6.82
CA MET A 265 1.23 8.53 -6.28
C MET A 265 1.11 8.48 -4.76
N ASP A 266 1.97 9.23 -4.08
CA ASP A 266 1.87 9.36 -2.63
C ASP A 266 0.87 10.46 -2.21
N LYS A 267 0.52 10.48 -0.93
CA LYS A 267 -0.42 11.47 -0.36
C LYS A 267 0.08 12.91 -0.42
N SER A 268 1.36 13.13 -0.70
CA SER A 268 1.95 14.46 -0.87
C SER A 268 1.94 14.93 -2.33
N GLY A 269 1.40 14.11 -3.25
CA GLY A 269 1.30 14.43 -4.67
C GLY A 269 2.59 14.17 -5.45
N PHE A 270 3.53 13.39 -4.91
CA PHE A 270 4.67 12.92 -5.71
C PHE A 270 4.27 11.72 -6.53
N LEU A 271 4.59 11.78 -7.82
CA LEU A 271 4.39 10.71 -8.79
C LEU A 271 5.64 9.82 -8.81
N TYR A 272 5.45 8.52 -8.72
CA TYR A 272 6.47 7.50 -8.83
C TYR A 272 6.21 6.74 -10.12
N VAL A 273 7.27 6.47 -10.87
CA VAL A 273 7.23 5.82 -12.17
C VAL A 273 8.39 4.83 -12.24
N ASN A 274 8.12 3.60 -12.66
CA ASN A 274 9.21 2.72 -13.03
C ASN A 274 9.73 3.10 -14.42
N ASP A 275 11.02 2.97 -14.63
CA ASP A 275 11.64 3.03 -15.95
C ASP A 275 12.21 1.64 -16.25
N TYR A 276 11.45 0.89 -17.05
CA TYR A 276 11.79 -0.48 -17.40
C TYR A 276 13.14 -0.55 -18.14
N LYS A 277 13.43 0.45 -19.00
CA LYS A 277 14.65 0.49 -19.80
C LYS A 277 15.89 0.74 -18.92
N ASN A 278 15.78 1.64 -17.96
CA ASN A 278 16.88 1.99 -17.06
C ASN A 278 16.94 1.11 -15.79
N ASN A 279 15.97 0.21 -15.58
CA ASN A 279 15.89 -0.68 -14.42
C ASN A 279 15.90 0.11 -13.10
N GLU A 280 15.01 1.10 -13.01
CA GLU A 280 14.93 1.98 -11.85
C GLU A 280 13.50 2.47 -11.60
N VAL A 281 13.29 3.09 -10.43
CA VAL A 281 12.08 3.82 -10.11
C VAL A 281 12.46 5.26 -9.81
N ARG A 282 11.76 6.20 -10.46
CA ARG A 282 11.94 7.64 -10.28
C ARG A 282 10.75 8.23 -9.55
N ARG A 283 11.01 9.20 -8.68
CA ARG A 283 10.03 10.05 -8.01
C ARG A 283 10.07 11.44 -8.62
N TRP A 284 8.91 11.95 -8.97
CA TRP A 284 8.68 13.24 -9.60
C TRP A 284 7.72 14.08 -8.75
N LYS A 285 7.98 15.38 -8.69
CA LYS A 285 6.99 16.33 -8.17
C LYS A 285 6.25 16.93 -9.35
N ILE A 286 4.93 16.75 -9.41
CA ILE A 286 4.12 17.32 -10.49
C ILE A 286 4.29 18.85 -10.47
N GLY A 287 4.58 19.44 -11.64
CA GLY A 287 4.84 20.87 -11.79
C GLY A 287 6.28 21.31 -11.49
N ASP A 288 7.17 20.40 -11.07
CA ASP A 288 8.61 20.69 -11.03
C ASP A 288 9.20 20.63 -12.44
N HIS A 289 9.87 21.70 -12.86
CA HIS A 289 10.50 21.81 -14.18
C HIS A 289 11.84 21.08 -14.27
N ASN A 290 12.34 20.51 -13.17
CA ASN A 290 13.49 19.62 -13.17
C ASN A 290 13.09 18.29 -13.83
N ASN A 291 13.35 18.21 -15.12
CA ASN A 291 12.75 17.27 -16.04
C ASN A 291 13.38 15.86 -16.02
N GLU A 292 13.97 15.46 -14.88
CA GLU A 292 14.66 14.18 -14.73
C GLU A 292 14.13 13.33 -13.56
N GLY A 293 13.44 13.91 -12.57
CA GLY A 293 13.03 13.16 -11.38
C GLY A 293 14.20 12.62 -10.55
N ILE A 294 13.89 12.05 -9.39
CA ILE A 294 14.89 11.52 -8.44
C ILE A 294 14.80 10.00 -8.43
N VAL A 295 15.90 9.30 -8.67
CA VAL A 295 15.96 7.84 -8.53
C VAL A 295 15.78 7.46 -7.06
N VAL A 296 14.79 6.59 -6.78
CA VAL A 296 14.43 6.13 -5.43
C VAL A 296 14.56 4.62 -5.24
N ALA A 297 14.66 3.84 -6.32
CA ALA A 297 14.99 2.42 -6.30
C ALA A 297 15.74 2.03 -7.59
N GLY A 298 16.66 1.06 -7.49
CA GLY A 298 17.51 0.67 -8.62
C GLY A 298 18.52 1.74 -9.03
N GLY A 299 18.71 1.94 -10.34
CA GLY A 299 19.59 2.97 -10.91
C GLY A 299 21.09 2.64 -10.87
N ASN A 300 21.47 1.43 -10.46
CA ASN A 300 22.85 0.94 -10.44
C ASN A 300 23.11 -0.12 -11.53
N GLY A 301 22.40 0.01 -12.65
CA GLY A 301 22.41 -0.94 -13.76
C GLY A 301 21.54 -2.19 -13.51
N LYS A 302 21.40 -2.99 -14.57
CA LYS A 302 20.69 -4.26 -14.54
C LYS A 302 21.48 -5.31 -13.75
N GLY A 303 20.85 -5.97 -12.78
CA GLY A 303 21.49 -7.07 -12.05
C GLY A 303 20.68 -7.58 -10.87
N THR A 304 21.30 -8.43 -10.03
CA THR A 304 20.66 -9.15 -8.92
C THR A 304 21.04 -8.61 -7.54
N GLN A 305 21.94 -7.62 -7.46
CA GLN A 305 22.32 -7.00 -6.18
C GLN A 305 21.13 -6.25 -5.55
N LEU A 306 21.21 -5.97 -4.25
CA LEU A 306 20.12 -5.32 -3.49
C LEU A 306 19.89 -3.84 -3.89
N ASN A 307 20.82 -3.23 -4.61
CA ASN A 307 20.71 -1.88 -5.17
C ASN A 307 20.46 -1.89 -6.69
N GLN A 308 20.21 -3.05 -7.29
CA GLN A 308 19.95 -3.26 -8.71
C GLN A 308 18.55 -3.84 -8.93
N LEU A 309 18.00 -3.57 -10.11
CA LEU A 309 16.75 -4.16 -10.60
C LEU A 309 17.02 -4.77 -11.99
N ASN A 310 16.07 -5.55 -12.48
CA ASN A 310 16.09 -6.19 -13.78
C ASN A 310 14.64 -6.34 -14.27
N CYS A 311 14.26 -5.52 -15.25
CA CYS A 311 12.91 -5.47 -15.81
C CYS A 311 11.84 -5.17 -14.73
N PRO A 312 11.90 -4.03 -14.03
CA PRO A 312 10.85 -3.67 -13.08
C PRO A 312 9.54 -3.41 -13.82
N THR A 313 8.45 -4.09 -13.44
CA THR A 313 7.16 -4.07 -14.18
C THR A 313 6.05 -3.31 -13.45
N PHE A 314 6.10 -3.28 -12.11
CA PHE A 314 5.06 -2.69 -11.28
C PHE A 314 5.65 -2.08 -10.02
N ILE A 315 4.98 -1.05 -9.51
CA ILE A 315 5.37 -0.38 -8.26
C ILE A 315 4.17 -0.14 -7.34
N PHE A 316 4.44 -0.15 -6.04
CA PHE A 316 3.52 0.31 -5.01
C PHE A 316 4.26 1.21 -4.02
N VAL A 317 3.61 2.27 -3.54
CA VAL A 317 4.19 3.20 -2.57
C VAL A 317 3.35 3.23 -1.31
N ASP A 318 3.96 2.88 -0.18
CA ASP A 318 3.27 2.89 1.12
C ASP A 318 3.19 4.30 1.73
N LYS A 319 2.44 4.44 2.83
CA LYS A 319 2.27 5.70 3.57
C LYS A 319 3.58 6.29 4.10
N ASP A 320 4.60 5.46 4.26
CA ASP A 320 5.93 5.84 4.75
C ASP A 320 6.89 6.17 3.59
N GLN A 321 6.36 6.26 2.37
CA GLN A 321 7.10 6.50 1.11
C GLN A 321 8.11 5.39 0.81
N SER A 322 7.88 4.18 1.31
CA SER A 322 8.64 3.01 0.85
C SER A 322 8.10 2.56 -0.51
N VAL A 323 9.02 2.22 -1.40
CA VAL A 323 8.71 1.75 -2.75
C VAL A 323 8.87 0.24 -2.80
N TYR A 324 7.80 -0.44 -3.21
CA TYR A 324 7.79 -1.86 -3.53
C TYR A 324 7.86 -1.99 -5.04
N VAL A 325 8.71 -2.89 -5.53
CA VAL A 325 8.96 -3.08 -6.97
C VAL A 325 8.90 -4.55 -7.30
N SER A 326 8.08 -4.89 -8.28
CA SER A 326 8.11 -6.20 -8.93
C SER A 326 9.34 -6.25 -9.83
N ASP A 327 10.40 -6.93 -9.37
CA ASP A 327 11.68 -7.07 -10.06
C ASP A 327 11.61 -8.32 -10.96
N SER A 328 10.82 -8.20 -12.03
CA SER A 328 10.22 -9.34 -12.75
C SER A 328 11.26 -10.34 -13.24
N SER A 329 12.34 -9.90 -13.88
CA SER A 329 13.35 -10.83 -14.43
C SER A 329 14.32 -11.37 -13.37
N ASN A 330 14.13 -11.03 -12.11
CA ASN A 330 14.84 -11.61 -10.96
C ASN A 330 13.91 -12.42 -10.04
N ASP A 331 12.66 -12.66 -10.45
CA ASP A 331 11.67 -13.50 -9.73
C ASP A 331 11.49 -13.12 -8.25
N ARG A 332 11.46 -11.81 -7.99
CA ARG A 332 11.40 -11.27 -6.63
C ARG A 332 10.63 -9.95 -6.57
N VAL A 333 10.17 -9.62 -5.38
CA VAL A 333 9.67 -8.29 -5.03
C VAL A 333 10.63 -7.66 -4.05
N MET A 334 10.98 -6.41 -4.32
CA MET A 334 11.96 -5.65 -3.55
C MET A 334 11.30 -4.45 -2.89
N LYS A 335 11.64 -4.16 -1.62
CA LYS A 335 11.21 -2.96 -0.88
C LYS A 335 12.41 -2.04 -0.63
N TRP A 336 12.30 -0.77 -1.04
CA TRP A 336 13.18 0.32 -0.62
C TRP A 336 12.45 1.19 0.39
N ARG A 337 13.03 1.37 1.58
CA ARG A 337 12.59 2.44 2.49
C ARG A 337 12.98 3.79 1.89
N LYS A 338 12.26 4.85 2.26
CA LYS A 338 12.58 6.21 1.86
C LYS A 338 14.08 6.51 2.09
N ASP A 339 14.72 7.07 1.07
CA ASP A 339 16.15 7.47 1.04
C ASP A 339 17.17 6.33 1.24
N ALA A 340 16.73 5.06 1.23
CA ALA A 340 17.62 3.90 1.33
C ALA A 340 18.49 3.74 0.08
N LYS A 341 19.76 3.34 0.26
CA LYS A 341 20.70 3.09 -0.84
C LYS A 341 20.55 1.72 -1.50
N GLN A 342 19.91 0.79 -0.80
CA GLN A 342 19.62 -0.56 -1.27
C GLN A 342 18.27 -1.01 -0.70
N GLY A 343 17.63 -1.94 -1.39
CA GLY A 343 16.38 -2.53 -0.98
C GLY A 343 16.60 -3.79 -0.16
N ARG A 344 15.50 -4.45 0.18
CA ARG A 344 15.47 -5.82 0.68
C ARG A 344 14.45 -6.63 -0.11
N ILE A 345 14.71 -7.92 -0.26
CA ILE A 345 13.73 -8.85 -0.80
C ILE A 345 12.60 -9.00 0.21
N VAL A 346 11.36 -8.90 -0.26
CA VAL A 346 10.15 -9.03 0.58
C VAL A 346 9.17 -10.10 0.08
N ALA A 347 9.36 -10.62 -1.13
CA ALA A 347 8.70 -11.82 -1.64
C ALA A 347 9.58 -12.47 -2.72
N GLY A 348 9.54 -13.80 -2.84
CA GLY A 348 10.33 -14.57 -3.80
C GLY A 348 11.84 -14.48 -3.54
N GLY A 349 12.64 -14.44 -4.62
CA GLY A 349 14.11 -14.35 -4.53
C GLY A 349 14.85 -15.68 -4.34
N ASN A 350 14.13 -16.81 -4.39
CA ASN A 350 14.69 -18.17 -4.32
C ASN A 350 14.73 -18.86 -5.70
N GLY A 351 14.93 -18.05 -6.75
CA GLY A 351 14.88 -18.46 -8.14
C GLY A 351 13.46 -18.65 -8.68
N GLU A 352 13.37 -18.83 -10.00
CA GLU A 352 12.13 -19.12 -10.69
C GLU A 352 11.52 -20.45 -10.22
N GLY A 353 10.22 -20.47 -9.94
CA GLY A 353 9.51 -21.71 -9.67
C GLY A 353 8.13 -21.54 -9.04
N ARG A 354 7.47 -22.68 -8.75
CA ARG A 354 6.10 -22.76 -8.23
C ARG A 354 6.00 -23.01 -6.72
N ASN A 355 7.13 -23.19 -6.03
CA ASN A 355 7.12 -23.39 -4.58
C ASN A 355 6.61 -22.13 -3.85
N LEU A 356 6.25 -22.27 -2.57
CA LEU A 356 5.69 -21.16 -1.79
C LEU A 356 6.69 -20.03 -1.52
N ASN A 357 8.00 -20.28 -1.61
CA ASN A 357 9.06 -19.28 -1.50
C ASN A 357 9.60 -18.80 -2.86
N GLN A 358 8.99 -19.21 -3.97
CA GLN A 358 9.41 -18.89 -5.34
C GLN A 358 8.32 -18.13 -6.08
N LEU A 359 8.74 -17.36 -7.08
CA LEU A 359 7.89 -16.64 -8.03
C LEU A 359 8.40 -16.97 -9.45
N SER A 360 7.62 -16.66 -10.48
CA SER A 360 8.06 -16.64 -11.88
C SER A 360 7.53 -15.36 -12.54
N SER A 361 8.44 -14.47 -12.88
CA SER A 361 8.15 -13.18 -13.54
C SER A 361 7.04 -12.35 -12.88
N PRO A 362 7.11 -12.03 -11.57
CA PRO A 362 6.05 -11.29 -10.90
C PRO A 362 5.77 -9.95 -11.59
N ALA A 363 4.49 -9.68 -11.89
CA ALA A 363 4.08 -8.56 -12.74
C ALA A 363 3.23 -7.50 -12.02
N GLY A 364 2.79 -7.76 -10.79
CA GLY A 364 2.00 -6.84 -9.98
C GLY A 364 2.31 -6.96 -8.50
N VAL A 365 2.27 -5.84 -7.79
CA VAL A 365 2.44 -5.81 -6.33
C VAL A 365 1.54 -4.76 -5.71
N ILE A 366 0.77 -5.14 -4.70
CA ILE A 366 0.05 -4.21 -3.82
C ILE A 366 0.26 -4.60 -2.36
N VAL A 367 0.17 -3.62 -1.46
CA VAL A 367 0.35 -3.84 -0.03
C VAL A 367 -0.87 -3.30 0.71
N ASP A 368 -1.44 -4.10 1.60
CA ASP A 368 -2.57 -3.66 2.41
C ASP A 368 -2.13 -2.83 3.62
N ASP A 369 -3.09 -2.28 4.37
CA ASP A 369 -2.81 -1.48 5.56
C ASP A 369 -2.12 -2.24 6.70
N LEU A 370 -2.15 -3.58 6.65
CA LEU A 370 -1.44 -4.45 7.60
C LEU A 370 0.00 -4.76 7.16
N GLY A 371 0.42 -4.29 6.00
CA GLY A 371 1.73 -4.59 5.43
C GLY A 371 1.82 -5.95 4.74
N GLN A 372 0.69 -6.63 4.49
CA GLN A 372 0.64 -7.87 3.70
C GLN A 372 0.88 -7.54 2.24
N ILE A 373 1.83 -8.24 1.62
CA ILE A 373 2.29 -8.01 0.25
C ILE A 373 1.61 -9.01 -0.65
N TYR A 374 0.79 -8.54 -1.58
CA TYR A 374 0.11 -9.35 -2.58
C TYR A 374 0.83 -9.22 -3.91
N VAL A 375 1.17 -10.35 -4.51
CA VAL A 375 1.99 -10.43 -5.72
C VAL A 375 1.21 -11.18 -6.79
N ALA A 376 1.06 -10.56 -7.95
CA ALA A 376 0.61 -11.24 -9.15
C ALA A 376 1.80 -12.01 -9.73
N ASP A 377 1.82 -13.32 -9.47
CA ASP A 377 2.87 -14.25 -9.87
C ASP A 377 2.57 -14.73 -11.29
N PHE A 378 2.80 -13.83 -12.25
CA PHE A 378 2.36 -13.92 -13.65
C PHE A 378 2.69 -15.26 -14.29
N GLY A 379 3.94 -15.71 -14.23
CA GLY A 379 4.38 -16.96 -14.87
C GLY A 379 3.82 -18.23 -14.23
N ASN A 380 3.22 -18.12 -13.04
CA ASN A 380 2.61 -19.22 -12.31
C ASN A 380 1.08 -19.15 -12.25
N ASP A 381 0.46 -18.15 -12.89
CA ASP A 381 -0.99 -18.00 -13.03
C ASP A 381 -1.72 -17.93 -11.67
N ARG A 382 -1.13 -17.21 -10.71
CA ARG A 382 -1.64 -17.13 -9.34
C ARG A 382 -1.40 -15.78 -8.70
N VAL A 383 -2.14 -15.50 -7.64
CA VAL A 383 -1.84 -14.41 -6.71
C VAL A 383 -1.36 -15.02 -5.40
N MET A 384 -0.23 -14.52 -4.92
CA MET A 384 0.41 -14.98 -3.69
C MET A 384 0.47 -13.83 -2.67
N ARG A 385 0.47 -14.17 -1.39
CA ARG A 385 0.63 -13.21 -0.29
C ARG A 385 1.86 -13.53 0.55
N TRP A 386 2.67 -12.52 0.87
CA TRP A 386 3.68 -12.58 1.93
C TRP A 386 3.29 -11.69 3.10
N CYS A 387 3.44 -12.23 4.30
CA CYS A 387 3.44 -11.45 5.53
C CYS A 387 4.87 -11.00 5.85
N GLU A 388 5.02 -9.85 6.50
CA GLU A 388 6.32 -9.41 6.98
C GLU A 388 6.95 -10.50 7.87
N ASP A 389 8.25 -10.76 7.65
CA ASP A 389 9.05 -11.79 8.33
C ASP A 389 8.70 -13.27 8.01
N LYS A 390 7.99 -13.55 6.91
CA LYS A 390 7.82 -14.90 6.37
C LYS A 390 8.73 -15.18 5.18
N GLU A 391 9.38 -16.34 5.19
CA GLU A 391 10.21 -16.81 4.06
C GLU A 391 9.36 -17.39 2.91
N GLU A 392 8.20 -17.95 3.24
CA GLU A 392 7.23 -18.51 2.31
C GLU A 392 5.99 -17.65 2.23
N GLY A 393 5.42 -17.57 1.02
CA GLY A 393 4.14 -16.96 0.76
C GLY A 393 3.00 -17.95 0.85
N GLU A 394 1.79 -17.45 0.69
CA GLU A 394 0.55 -18.20 0.76
C GLU A 394 -0.24 -17.97 -0.52
N LEU A 395 -0.80 -19.05 -1.07
CA LEU A 395 -1.70 -18.93 -2.21
C LEU A 395 -2.96 -18.16 -1.80
N VAL A 396 -3.25 -17.08 -2.53
CA VAL A 396 -4.44 -16.26 -2.35
C VAL A 396 -5.55 -16.80 -3.23
N VAL A 397 -5.32 -16.82 -4.55
CA VAL A 397 -6.23 -17.29 -5.60
C VAL A 397 -5.42 -17.76 -6.83
N GLY A 398 -6.04 -18.56 -7.69
CA GLY A 398 -5.42 -19.07 -8.90
C GLY A 398 -4.53 -20.30 -8.66
N GLY A 399 -3.60 -20.56 -9.58
CA GLY A 399 -2.70 -21.73 -9.51
C GLY A 399 -3.34 -23.06 -9.94
N ASN A 400 -4.57 -23.04 -10.46
CA ASN A 400 -5.31 -24.23 -10.93
C ASN A 400 -5.13 -24.49 -12.44
N GLY A 401 -3.99 -24.06 -12.99
CA GLY A 401 -3.70 -24.08 -14.42
C GLY A 401 -4.34 -22.93 -15.20
N VAL A 402 -3.83 -22.73 -16.41
CA VAL A 402 -4.34 -21.73 -17.37
C VAL A 402 -5.72 -22.15 -17.88
N GLY A 403 -6.65 -21.21 -17.92
CA GLY A 403 -7.96 -21.40 -18.54
C GLY A 403 -8.97 -20.31 -18.17
N TYR A 404 -10.20 -20.50 -18.62
CA TYR A 404 -11.31 -19.53 -18.48
C TYR A 404 -12.27 -19.87 -17.33
N GLN A 405 -12.03 -20.95 -16.58
CA GLN A 405 -12.87 -21.28 -15.41
C GLN A 405 -12.72 -20.21 -14.32
N SER A 406 -13.70 -20.14 -13.41
CA SER A 406 -13.74 -19.11 -12.36
C SER A 406 -12.59 -19.21 -11.35
N ASN A 407 -11.94 -20.37 -11.23
CA ASN A 407 -10.77 -20.59 -10.36
C ASN A 407 -9.43 -20.62 -11.13
N GLN A 408 -9.44 -20.27 -12.41
CA GLN A 408 -8.27 -20.25 -13.28
C GLN A 408 -7.93 -18.82 -13.70
N LEU A 409 -6.64 -18.52 -13.70
CA LEU A 409 -6.06 -17.27 -14.19
C LEU A 409 -5.09 -17.60 -15.32
N ASN A 410 -4.67 -16.60 -16.07
CA ASN A 410 -3.70 -16.69 -17.14
C ASN A 410 -2.90 -15.39 -17.21
N GLY A 411 -1.68 -15.43 -16.66
CA GLY A 411 -0.81 -14.25 -16.57
C GLY A 411 -1.44 -13.05 -15.83
N PRO A 412 -1.84 -13.17 -14.56
CA PRO A 412 -2.38 -12.02 -13.82
C PRO A 412 -1.33 -10.90 -13.70
N ILE A 413 -1.76 -9.64 -13.84
CA ILE A 413 -0.86 -8.47 -13.78
C ILE A 413 -1.31 -7.43 -12.75
N GLY A 414 -2.37 -6.69 -13.02
CA GLY A 414 -2.89 -5.65 -12.15
C GLY A 414 -3.71 -6.22 -10.99
N LEU A 415 -3.50 -5.68 -9.79
CA LEU A 415 -4.25 -6.02 -8.59
C LEU A 415 -4.87 -4.75 -7.99
N SER A 416 -6.09 -4.85 -7.49
CA SER A 416 -6.74 -3.78 -6.70
C SER A 416 -7.66 -4.39 -5.65
N PHE A 417 -7.82 -3.70 -4.53
CA PHE A 417 -8.86 -4.02 -3.54
C PHE A 417 -10.01 -3.01 -3.65
N ASP A 418 -11.22 -3.44 -3.31
CA ASP A 418 -12.30 -2.51 -2.92
C ASP A 418 -12.30 -2.25 -1.41
N ASP A 419 -13.13 -1.31 -0.95
CA ASP A 419 -13.27 -0.96 0.47
C ASP A 419 -13.80 -2.12 1.33
N GLU A 420 -14.38 -3.16 0.72
CA GLU A 420 -14.84 -4.38 1.38
C GLU A 420 -13.73 -5.43 1.52
N GLY A 421 -12.57 -5.22 0.87
CA GLY A 421 -11.44 -6.16 0.86
C GLY A 421 -11.54 -7.27 -0.19
N ASN A 422 -12.48 -7.16 -1.15
CA ASN A 422 -12.53 -8.06 -2.30
C ASN A 422 -11.33 -7.77 -3.22
N LEU A 423 -10.74 -8.84 -3.76
CA LEU A 423 -9.58 -8.74 -4.65
C LEU A 423 -10.05 -8.70 -6.10
N TYR A 424 -9.60 -7.70 -6.84
CA TYR A 424 -9.78 -7.59 -8.27
C TYR A 424 -8.45 -7.88 -8.96
N VAL A 425 -8.49 -8.71 -10.00
CA VAL A 425 -7.32 -9.16 -10.75
C VAL A 425 -7.55 -8.91 -12.23
N ALA A 426 -6.61 -8.21 -12.86
CA ALA A 426 -6.51 -8.15 -14.30
C ALA A 426 -5.93 -9.48 -14.81
N ASP A 427 -6.81 -10.32 -15.33
CA ASP A 427 -6.49 -11.63 -15.91
C ASP A 427 -6.07 -11.42 -17.37
N TYR A 428 -4.85 -10.89 -17.53
CA TYR A 428 -4.33 -10.22 -18.72
C TYR A 428 -4.52 -11.06 -20.00
N LEU A 429 -4.05 -12.31 -20.01
CA LEU A 429 -4.10 -13.18 -21.19
C LEU A 429 -5.48 -13.83 -21.41
N ASN A 430 -6.42 -13.64 -20.49
CA ASN A 430 -7.82 -14.04 -20.65
C ASN A 430 -8.73 -12.85 -20.98
N HIS A 431 -8.17 -11.65 -21.14
CA HIS A 431 -8.89 -10.44 -21.58
C HIS A 431 -10.10 -10.09 -20.70
N ARG A 432 -9.95 -10.21 -19.37
CA ARG A 432 -11.03 -9.98 -18.39
C ARG A 432 -10.52 -9.47 -17.05
N ILE A 433 -11.43 -8.90 -16.27
CA ILE A 433 -11.19 -8.58 -14.85
C ILE A 433 -11.99 -9.54 -13.98
N GLU A 434 -11.30 -10.23 -13.08
CA GLU A 434 -11.87 -11.19 -12.14
C GLU A 434 -11.97 -10.60 -10.74
N LYS A 435 -13.14 -10.72 -10.11
CA LYS A 435 -13.36 -10.36 -8.71
C LYS A 435 -13.43 -11.61 -7.86
N PHE A 436 -12.60 -11.67 -6.82
CA PHE A 436 -12.65 -12.67 -5.78
C PHE A 436 -13.19 -12.06 -4.50
N GLU A 437 -14.25 -12.68 -3.96
CA GLU A 437 -14.91 -12.19 -2.75
C GLU A 437 -14.18 -12.65 -1.50
N ILE A 438 -14.03 -11.75 -0.54
CA ILE A 438 -13.43 -12.11 0.75
C ILE A 438 -14.40 -12.98 1.55
N ILE A 439 -13.91 -14.12 2.05
CA ILE A 439 -14.61 -15.06 2.92
C ILE A 439 -13.92 -15.00 4.29
N CYS A 440 -14.64 -14.51 5.30
CA CYS A 440 -14.10 -14.20 6.64
C CYS A 440 -13.52 -15.40 7.38
#